data_AF-A0A9R1R6Y0-F1
#
_entry.id   AF-A0A9R1R6Y0-F1
#
_cell.length_a   1.000
_cell.length_b   1.000
_cell.length_c   1.000
_cell.angle_alpha   90.00
_cell.angle_beta   90.00
_cell.angle_gamma   90.00
#
_symmetry.space_group_name_H-M   'P 1'
#
loop_
_entity.id
_entity.type
_entity.pdbx_description
1 polymer ?
#
loop_
_entity_poly.entity_id
_entity_poly.type
_entity_poly.pdbx_seq_one_letter_code
_entity_poly.pdbx_strand_id
1 'polypeptide(L)'
;MAYNSCRSLIYACPVLATPIRAFVHDVSPSLASLMRHFINFVFVRLCISDAASASAAPPRQLGTPDTTAQVHPGLFTKAVLAASGAEVVIGEVERVVVGEGCVVGVAVKGRGVVDADAVVLALGPWSGRFEMVIEVFDVSGLKAHSIVLRPRNPDKITPHCLFLSYQPEPGAKMLDPEVYPRPTGEVYICGMSKDEDVPDDPAAIDGEPDSIAMLHKIAGRVSSQLKTEEGAEVVAEQACYLPCTNDGLPVIGEMPGVKGCYVATGHSCWGILNAPATGAALAELILDGQAKIVDLVPFSPARFLKKKSRRGV
;
A
#
# COMPACT_ATOMS: atom_id res chain seq x y z
N MET A 1 14.87 16.19 -28.74
CA MET A 1 13.86 15.54 -29.60
C MET A 1 12.62 15.35 -28.75
N ALA A 2 11.51 15.96 -29.14
CA ALA A 2 10.26 15.94 -28.39
C ALA A 2 9.61 14.54 -28.48
N TYR A 3 9.37 13.89 -27.33
CA TYR A 3 8.55 12.69 -27.25
C TYR A 3 7.07 13.10 -27.27
N ASN A 4 6.50 13.24 -28.46
CA ASN A 4 5.06 13.43 -28.65
C ASN A 4 4.50 12.19 -29.35
N SER A 5 4.11 11.18 -28.56
CA SER A 5 2.92 10.33 -28.73
C SER A 5 3.08 9.01 -27.97
N CYS A 6 2.75 8.98 -26.68
CA CYS A 6 2.40 7.71 -26.03
C CYS A 6 0.95 7.40 -26.45
N ARG A 7 0.73 6.32 -27.20
CA ARG A 7 -0.61 5.94 -27.70
C ARG A 7 -1.32 4.93 -26.79
N SER A 8 -0.57 4.26 -25.91
CA SER A 8 -1.08 3.25 -24.98
C SER A 8 -0.17 3.11 -23.74
N LEU A 9 -0.78 3.03 -22.56
CA LEU A 9 -0.12 2.78 -21.28
C LEU A 9 -0.74 1.55 -20.62
N ILE A 10 0.07 0.54 -20.32
CA ILE A 10 -0.39 -0.68 -19.62
C ILE A 10 0.12 -0.68 -18.18
N TYR A 11 -0.82 -0.83 -17.25
CA TYR A 11 -0.57 -0.97 -15.82
C TYR A 11 -0.74 -2.44 -15.42
N ALA A 12 0.36 -3.09 -15.02
CA ALA A 12 0.31 -4.45 -14.48
C ALA A 12 0.21 -4.37 -12.95
N CYS A 13 -0.91 -4.83 -12.38
CA CYS A 13 -1.17 -4.85 -10.95
C CYS A 13 -1.64 -6.25 -10.52
N PRO A 14 -0.91 -6.94 -9.62
CA PRO A 14 -1.40 -8.16 -9.01
C PRO A 14 -2.49 -7.79 -8.00
N VAL A 15 -3.72 -8.06 -8.44
CA VAL A 15 -4.88 -8.39 -7.61
C VAL A 15 -5.46 -7.27 -6.72
N LEU A 16 -6.66 -6.86 -7.12
CA LEU A 16 -7.62 -5.94 -6.47
C LEU A 16 -8.18 -6.41 -5.11
N ALA A 17 -7.50 -7.32 -4.39
CA ALA A 17 -8.10 -8.02 -3.24
C ALA A 17 -7.44 -7.78 -1.87
N THR A 18 -6.36 -7.00 -1.77
CA THR A 18 -5.71 -6.76 -0.46
C THR A 18 -6.12 -5.41 0.14
N PRO A 19 -6.61 -5.36 1.40
CA PRO A 19 -6.91 -4.11 2.09
C PRO A 19 -5.60 -3.43 2.51
N ILE A 20 -5.06 -2.54 1.66
CA ILE A 20 -3.83 -1.79 1.95
C ILE A 20 -4.17 -0.49 2.70
N ARG A 21 -3.35 -0.08 3.67
CA ARG A 21 -3.55 1.09 4.54
C ARG A 21 -3.58 2.41 3.77
N ALA A 22 -4.43 3.36 4.20
CA ALA A 22 -4.54 4.70 3.63
C ALA A 22 -4.36 5.82 4.64
N PHE A 23 -3.58 6.82 4.24
CA PHE A 23 -3.50 8.15 4.82
C PHE A 23 -3.51 9.14 3.64
N VAL A 24 -3.90 10.39 3.82
CA VAL A 24 -3.56 11.46 2.86
C VAL A 24 -2.95 12.58 3.69
N HIS A 25 -1.73 13.01 3.38
CA HIS A 25 -1.09 14.18 3.96
C HIS A 25 -0.70 15.11 2.81
N ASP A 26 -1.00 16.40 2.96
CA ASP A 26 -0.82 17.47 1.97
C ASP A 26 -1.55 17.28 0.62
N VAL A 27 -2.79 17.78 0.58
CA VAL A 27 -3.56 17.89 -0.65
C VAL A 27 -3.28 19.26 -1.28
N SER A 28 -2.57 19.27 -2.41
CA SER A 28 -2.52 20.43 -3.31
C SER A 28 -3.96 20.91 -3.65
N PRO A 29 -4.22 22.24 -3.71
CA PRO A 29 -5.58 22.79 -3.85
C PRO A 29 -6.41 22.23 -5.03
N SER A 30 -5.77 21.66 -6.06
CA SER A 30 -6.46 21.09 -7.22
C SER A 30 -7.05 19.69 -6.98
N LEU A 31 -6.47 18.85 -6.10
CA LEU A 31 -7.02 17.53 -5.76
C LEU A 31 -8.15 17.61 -4.72
N ALA A 32 -8.19 18.69 -3.93
CA ALA A 32 -9.15 18.90 -2.86
C ALA A 32 -10.61 18.94 -3.35
N SER A 33 -10.85 19.27 -4.63
CA SER A 33 -12.21 19.37 -5.15
C SER A 33 -12.91 18.03 -5.35
N LEU A 34 -12.17 16.95 -5.60
CA LEU A 34 -12.75 15.62 -5.83
C LEU A 34 -13.08 14.88 -4.52
N MET A 35 -12.39 15.24 -3.42
CA MET A 35 -12.44 14.49 -2.14
C MET A 35 -13.39 15.08 -1.08
N ARG A 36 -14.22 16.07 -1.43
CA ARG A 36 -15.14 16.79 -0.51
C ARG A 36 -16.30 15.96 0.10
N HIS A 37 -16.27 14.63 0.00
CA HIS A 37 -17.29 13.75 0.58
C HIS A 37 -16.78 12.88 1.75
N PHE A 38 -15.74 13.31 2.49
CA PHE A 38 -15.20 12.54 3.62
C PHE A 38 -15.36 13.24 4.98
N ILE A 39 -15.70 12.42 5.97
CA ILE A 39 -16.10 12.74 7.36
C ILE A 39 -14.87 13.16 8.20
N ASN A 40 -15.07 13.87 9.30
CA ASN A 40 -14.04 14.46 10.17
C ASN A 40 -13.20 13.43 10.97
N PHE A 41 -11.88 13.66 11.15
CA PHE A 41 -10.98 12.71 11.85
C PHE A 41 -9.92 13.34 12.78
N VAL A 42 -9.56 12.62 13.86
CA VAL A 42 -8.49 12.93 14.83
C VAL A 42 -7.71 11.66 15.14
N PHE A 43 -6.38 11.74 15.13
CA PHE A 43 -5.48 10.61 15.41
C PHE A 43 -5.04 10.57 16.86
N VAL A 44 -4.96 9.39 17.47
CA VAL A 44 -4.55 9.26 18.87
C VAL A 44 -3.56 8.11 19.03
N ARG A 45 -2.39 8.39 19.63
CA ARG A 45 -1.46 7.33 20.08
C ARG A 45 -1.78 6.89 21.50
N LEU A 46 -1.96 5.58 21.75
CA LEU A 46 -2.20 5.03 23.09
C LEU A 46 -1.18 3.93 23.42
N CYS A 47 -0.71 3.91 24.67
CA CYS A 47 0.00 2.74 25.21
C CYS A 47 -0.98 1.95 26.07
N ILE A 48 -1.19 0.66 25.77
CA ILE A 48 -2.11 -0.21 26.54
C ILE A 48 -1.31 -1.42 27.03
N SER A 49 -1.43 -1.76 28.31
CA SER A 49 -0.85 -2.99 28.87
C SER A 49 -1.89 -3.77 29.66
N ASP A 50 -1.76 -5.10 29.70
CA ASP A 50 -2.68 -5.99 30.44
C ASP A 50 -2.40 -6.04 31.95
N ALA A 51 -1.38 -5.34 32.47
CA ALA A 51 -1.15 -5.26 33.92
C ALA A 51 -2.28 -4.48 34.59
N ALA A 52 -2.84 -5.03 35.68
CA ALA A 52 -3.98 -4.50 36.43
C ALA A 52 -3.82 -3.06 37.00
N SER A 53 -2.66 -2.43 36.81
CA SER A 53 -2.32 -1.08 37.27
C SER A 53 -1.78 -0.15 36.17
N ALA A 54 -1.79 -0.55 34.90
CA ALA A 54 -1.18 0.28 33.86
C ALA A 54 -2.14 1.35 33.35
N SER A 55 -1.83 2.61 33.68
CA SER A 55 -2.47 3.77 33.06
C SER A 55 -2.12 3.83 31.57
N ALA A 56 -3.11 3.95 30.70
CA ALA A 56 -2.84 4.34 29.33
C ALA A 56 -2.18 5.72 29.31
N ALA A 57 -1.06 5.85 28.61
CA ALA A 57 -0.44 7.17 28.41
C ALA A 57 -1.45 8.09 27.70
N PRO A 58 -1.49 9.40 28.01
CA PRO A 58 -2.43 10.31 27.40
C PRO A 58 -2.26 10.33 25.87
N PRO A 59 -3.37 10.38 25.11
CA PRO A 59 -3.36 10.53 23.66
C PRO A 59 -2.42 11.64 23.18
N ARG A 60 -1.62 11.35 22.15
CA ARG A 60 -1.03 12.41 21.31
C ARG A 60 -1.76 12.52 19.99
N GLN A 61 -2.21 13.74 19.66
CA GLN A 61 -2.84 14.04 18.37
C GLN A 61 -1.81 14.12 17.24
N LEU A 62 -2.07 13.45 16.10
CA LEU A 62 -1.17 13.46 14.93
C LEU A 62 -1.65 14.34 13.76
N GLY A 63 -2.94 14.69 13.72
CA GLY A 63 -3.53 15.46 12.63
C GLY A 63 -4.93 15.97 12.97
N THR A 64 -5.47 16.81 12.09
CA THR A 64 -6.82 17.39 12.20
C THR A 64 -7.66 17.04 10.96
N PRO A 65 -8.98 17.27 11.00
CA PRO A 65 -9.82 17.12 9.81
C PRO A 65 -9.37 17.94 8.59
N ASP A 66 -8.64 19.03 8.83
CA ASP A 66 -8.12 19.88 7.74
C ASP A 66 -6.81 19.35 7.13
N THR A 67 -6.05 18.55 7.88
CA THR A 67 -4.72 18.08 7.45
C THR A 67 -4.69 16.61 7.04
N THR A 68 -5.76 15.87 7.31
CA THR A 68 -5.77 14.41 7.15
C THR A 68 -7.13 13.87 6.75
N ALA A 69 -7.11 12.77 5.98
CA ALA A 69 -8.30 12.02 5.62
C ALA A 69 -8.03 10.51 5.64
N GLN A 70 -9.09 9.74 5.85
CA GLN A 70 -9.10 8.30 5.66
C GLN A 70 -9.91 7.97 4.41
N VAL A 71 -9.44 7.00 3.64
CA VAL A 71 -10.20 6.44 2.53
C VAL A 71 -10.36 4.93 2.71
N HIS A 72 -11.50 4.39 2.29
CA HIS A 72 -11.65 2.96 2.14
C HIS A 72 -10.82 2.51 0.92
N PRO A 73 -9.79 1.66 1.07
CA PRO A 73 -8.85 1.34 0.00
C PRO A 73 -9.51 0.77 -1.25
N GLY A 74 -10.36 -0.25 -1.07
CA GLY A 74 -11.08 -0.88 -2.19
C GLY A 74 -12.05 0.06 -2.93
N LEU A 75 -12.71 0.99 -2.22
CA LEU A 75 -13.59 1.98 -2.85
C LEU A 75 -12.78 3.05 -3.58
N PHE A 76 -11.68 3.50 -2.96
CA PHE A 76 -10.76 4.45 -3.55
C PHE A 76 -10.17 3.93 -4.87
N THR A 77 -9.63 2.70 -4.87
CA THR A 77 -9.06 2.09 -6.07
C THR A 77 -10.10 1.94 -7.18
N LYS A 78 -11.30 1.47 -6.86
CA LYS A 78 -12.41 1.35 -7.83
C LYS A 78 -12.83 2.70 -8.39
N ALA A 79 -12.91 3.74 -7.56
CA ALA A 79 -13.28 5.08 -7.98
C ALA A 79 -12.23 5.70 -8.91
N VAL A 80 -10.94 5.57 -8.59
CA VAL A 80 -9.83 6.03 -9.45
C VAL A 80 -9.85 5.30 -10.79
N LEU A 81 -10.05 3.98 -10.78
CA LEU A 81 -10.11 3.19 -12.00
C LEU A 81 -11.32 3.56 -12.89
N ALA A 82 -12.49 3.76 -12.28
CA ALA A 82 -13.68 4.19 -13.02
C ALA A 82 -13.49 5.60 -13.62
N ALA A 83 -12.80 6.50 -12.91
CA ALA A 83 -12.55 7.86 -13.37
C ALA A 83 -11.44 7.96 -14.44
N SER A 84 -10.55 6.96 -14.55
CA SER A 84 -9.43 7.02 -15.50
C SER A 84 -9.83 6.75 -16.95
N GLY A 85 -10.94 6.04 -17.17
CA GLY A 85 -11.35 5.57 -18.50
C GLY A 85 -10.41 4.51 -19.10
N ALA A 86 -9.53 3.91 -18.30
CA ALA A 86 -8.60 2.88 -18.76
C ALA A 86 -9.30 1.55 -19.06
N GLU A 87 -8.80 0.82 -20.05
CA GLU A 87 -9.16 -0.59 -20.25
C GLU A 87 -8.51 -1.46 -19.16
N VAL A 88 -9.30 -2.38 -18.61
CA VAL A 88 -8.83 -3.33 -17.59
C VAL A 88 -8.68 -4.71 -18.21
N VAL A 89 -7.46 -5.22 -18.17
CA VAL A 89 -7.13 -6.59 -18.56
C VAL A 89 -6.83 -7.40 -17.31
N ILE A 90 -7.67 -8.40 -17.01
CA ILE A 90 -7.40 -9.35 -15.93
C ILE A 90 -6.60 -10.53 -16.52
N GLY A 91 -5.39 -10.74 -16.02
CA GLY A 91 -4.51 -11.83 -16.44
C GLY A 91 -3.18 -11.82 -15.70
N GLU A 92 -2.39 -12.88 -15.89
CA GLU A 92 -1.05 -13.05 -15.31
C GLU A 92 -0.01 -12.56 -16.34
N VAL A 93 0.80 -11.58 -15.95
CA VAL A 93 1.90 -11.08 -16.79
C VAL A 93 3.10 -11.99 -16.63
N GLU A 94 3.58 -12.56 -17.74
CA GLU A 94 4.73 -13.47 -17.74
C GLU A 94 6.05 -12.70 -17.84
N ARG A 95 6.10 -11.68 -18.72
CA ARG A 95 7.29 -10.85 -18.95
C ARG A 95 6.96 -9.58 -19.72
N VAL A 96 7.86 -8.59 -19.64
CA VAL A 96 7.89 -7.43 -20.55
C VAL A 96 8.50 -7.85 -21.89
N VAL A 97 7.93 -7.39 -23.00
CA VAL A 97 8.48 -7.59 -24.34
C VAL A 97 9.35 -6.39 -24.69
N VAL A 98 10.60 -6.65 -25.05
CA VAL A 98 11.59 -5.62 -25.38
C VAL A 98 12.11 -5.83 -26.80
N GLY A 99 12.09 -4.79 -27.63
CA GLY A 99 12.68 -4.74 -28.96
C GLY A 99 13.67 -3.59 -29.06
N GLU A 100 14.89 -3.84 -29.55
CA GLU A 100 15.95 -2.82 -29.71
C GLU A 100 16.20 -1.99 -28.42
N GLY A 101 16.07 -2.62 -27.24
CA GLY A 101 16.26 -1.95 -25.94
C GLY A 101 15.09 -1.08 -25.48
N CYS A 102 13.97 -1.08 -26.20
CA CYS A 102 12.74 -0.36 -25.86
C CYS A 102 11.61 -1.35 -25.56
N VAL A 103 10.71 -1.00 -24.64
CA VAL A 103 9.47 -1.74 -24.44
C VAL A 103 8.62 -1.71 -25.71
N VAL A 104 8.01 -2.84 -26.04
CA VAL A 104 7.00 -2.96 -27.10
C VAL A 104 5.68 -3.56 -26.61
N GLY A 105 5.63 -4.05 -25.37
CA GLY A 105 4.42 -4.62 -24.78
C GLY A 105 4.66 -5.51 -23.56
N VAL A 106 3.63 -6.24 -23.16
CA VAL A 106 3.67 -7.26 -22.09
C VAL A 106 3.07 -8.57 -22.60
N ALA A 107 3.71 -9.70 -22.31
CA ALA A 107 3.06 -11.00 -22.53
C ALA A 107 2.18 -11.35 -21.34
N VAL A 108 0.93 -11.67 -21.65
CA VAL A 108 -0.08 -12.11 -20.71
C VAL A 108 -0.40 -13.56 -21.01
N LYS A 109 -0.28 -14.41 -19.99
CA LYS A 109 -0.50 -15.85 -20.07
C LYS A 109 -1.86 -16.17 -20.69
N GLY A 110 -1.86 -16.99 -21.74
CA GLY A 110 -3.07 -17.37 -22.47
C GLY A 110 -3.72 -16.27 -23.33
N ARG A 111 -3.20 -15.04 -23.33
CA ARG A 111 -3.71 -13.91 -24.14
C ARG A 111 -2.72 -13.44 -25.21
N GLY A 112 -1.44 -13.79 -25.08
CA GLY A 112 -0.39 -13.34 -26.00
C GLY A 112 0.17 -11.98 -25.59
N VAL A 113 0.69 -11.21 -26.56
CA VAL A 113 1.29 -9.90 -26.30
C VAL A 113 0.22 -8.82 -26.36
N VAL A 114 0.21 -7.95 -25.36
CA VAL A 114 -0.50 -6.68 -25.38
C VAL A 114 0.51 -5.59 -25.66
N ASP A 115 0.38 -4.95 -26.81
CA ASP A 115 1.33 -3.92 -27.28
C ASP A 115 1.26 -2.66 -26.40
N ALA A 116 2.42 -2.07 -26.12
CA ALA A 116 2.52 -0.81 -25.39
C ALA A 116 3.79 -0.04 -25.72
N ASP A 117 3.67 1.28 -25.76
CA ASP A 117 4.81 2.20 -25.90
C ASP A 117 5.52 2.44 -24.55
N ALA A 118 4.80 2.22 -23.45
CA ALA A 118 5.30 2.34 -22.08
C ALA A 118 4.63 1.31 -21.16
N VAL A 119 5.42 0.74 -20.24
CA VAL A 119 4.94 -0.23 -19.25
C VAL A 119 5.34 0.22 -17.86
N VAL A 120 4.39 0.19 -16.92
CA VAL A 120 4.67 0.44 -15.50
C VAL A 120 4.47 -0.84 -14.70
N LEU A 121 5.55 -1.32 -14.08
CA LEU A 121 5.55 -2.45 -13.16
C LEU A 121 5.13 -1.96 -11.76
N ALA A 122 3.86 -2.16 -11.41
CA ALA A 122 3.32 -1.84 -10.10
C ALA A 122 2.91 -3.11 -9.35
N LEU A 123 3.87 -4.03 -9.25
CA LEU A 123 3.61 -5.42 -8.87
C LEU A 123 3.54 -5.67 -7.35
N GLY A 124 3.56 -4.60 -6.54
CA GLY A 124 3.51 -4.71 -5.08
C GLY A 124 4.51 -5.75 -4.54
N PRO A 125 4.10 -6.65 -3.63
CA PRO A 125 4.97 -7.69 -3.07
C PRO A 125 5.54 -8.66 -4.11
N TRP A 126 4.86 -8.87 -5.24
CA TRP A 126 5.33 -9.74 -6.32
C TRP A 126 6.40 -9.10 -7.21
N SER A 127 6.75 -7.82 -6.99
CA SER A 127 7.89 -7.19 -7.68
C SER A 127 9.19 -7.99 -7.50
N GLY A 128 9.42 -8.57 -6.33
CA GLY A 128 10.61 -9.39 -6.04
C GLY A 128 10.64 -10.74 -6.75
N ARG A 129 9.66 -11.03 -7.61
CA ARG A 129 9.54 -12.27 -8.40
C ARG A 129 9.59 -12.02 -9.89
N PHE A 130 9.67 -10.75 -10.29
CA PHE A 130 9.73 -10.36 -11.68
C PHE A 130 11.18 -10.20 -12.10
N GLU A 131 11.66 -11.04 -13.03
CA GLU A 131 13.07 -11.16 -13.43
C GLU A 131 13.77 -9.80 -13.63
N MET A 132 13.17 -8.92 -14.43
CA MET A 132 13.70 -7.58 -14.72
C MET A 132 13.85 -6.69 -13.47
N VAL A 133 13.04 -6.89 -12.44
CA VAL A 133 13.15 -6.15 -11.18
C VAL A 133 14.28 -6.72 -10.32
N ILE A 134 14.34 -8.05 -10.18
CA ILE A 134 15.33 -8.76 -9.34
C ILE A 134 16.76 -8.48 -9.82
N GLU A 135 16.97 -8.30 -11.13
CA GLU A 135 18.27 -7.95 -11.68
C GLU A 135 18.80 -6.58 -11.21
N VAL A 136 17.93 -5.70 -10.74
CA VAL A 136 18.27 -4.33 -10.34
C VAL A 136 18.19 -4.15 -8.83
N PHE A 137 17.15 -4.65 -8.17
CA PHE A 137 16.93 -4.50 -6.74
C PHE A 137 16.00 -5.57 -6.15
N ASP A 138 16.12 -5.79 -4.84
CA ASP A 138 15.28 -6.73 -4.11
C ASP A 138 14.01 -6.04 -3.56
N VAL A 139 12.89 -6.76 -3.64
CA VAL A 139 11.65 -6.43 -2.93
C VAL A 139 11.23 -7.64 -2.13
N SER A 140 11.16 -7.49 -0.81
CA SER A 140 10.65 -8.51 0.11
C SER A 140 9.20 -8.23 0.52
N GLY A 141 8.55 -9.25 1.05
CA GLY A 141 7.21 -9.15 1.62
C GLY A 141 7.25 -9.10 3.14
N LEU A 142 6.55 -8.13 3.73
CA LEU A 142 6.21 -8.14 5.14
C LEU A 142 4.74 -8.55 5.28
N LYS A 143 4.47 -9.76 5.76
CA LYS A 143 3.11 -10.23 5.99
C LYS A 143 2.50 -9.45 7.14
N ALA A 144 1.28 -8.96 6.98
CA ALA A 144 0.52 -8.23 7.99
C ALA A 144 -0.90 -8.76 8.06
N HIS A 145 -1.44 -8.83 9.27
CA HIS A 145 -2.76 -9.38 9.56
C HIS A 145 -3.78 -8.28 9.76
N SER A 146 -5.04 -8.58 9.47
CA SER A 146 -6.14 -7.67 9.72
C SER A 146 -7.47 -8.36 9.99
N ILE A 147 -8.32 -7.67 10.74
CA ILE A 147 -9.72 -8.01 10.92
C ILE A 147 -10.58 -6.80 10.56
N VAL A 148 -11.78 -7.06 10.06
CA VAL A 148 -12.82 -6.05 9.87
C VAL A 148 -14.01 -6.46 10.71
N LEU A 149 -14.40 -5.59 11.63
CA LEU A 149 -15.52 -5.83 12.54
C LEU A 149 -16.62 -4.82 12.30
N ARG A 150 -17.88 -5.26 12.31
CA ARG A 150 -19.02 -4.37 12.45
C ARG A 150 -19.35 -4.24 13.95
N PRO A 151 -19.24 -3.05 14.54
CA PRO A 151 -19.51 -2.86 15.96
C PRO A 151 -20.96 -3.20 16.29
N ARG A 152 -21.21 -3.70 17.51
CA ARG A 152 -22.58 -3.93 18.01
C ARG A 152 -23.44 -2.66 17.92
N ASN A 153 -22.84 -1.51 18.20
CA ASN A 153 -23.48 -0.20 18.05
C ASN A 153 -22.51 0.75 17.33
N PRO A 154 -22.65 0.91 16.00
CA PRO A 154 -21.76 1.76 15.20
C PRO A 154 -21.75 3.22 15.64
N ASP A 155 -22.87 3.77 16.13
CA ASP A 155 -22.98 5.16 16.57
C ASP A 155 -22.12 5.48 17.81
N LYS A 156 -21.67 4.44 18.54
CA LYS A 156 -20.76 4.56 19.67
C LYS A 156 -19.28 4.52 19.28
N ILE A 157 -18.97 4.25 18.02
CA ILE A 157 -17.61 4.32 17.51
C ILE A 157 -17.35 5.72 16.98
N THR A 158 -16.44 6.43 17.64
CA THR A 158 -15.97 7.70 17.14
C THR A 158 -15.07 7.48 15.91
N PRO A 159 -14.92 8.48 15.02
CA PRO A 159 -14.10 8.34 13.82
C PRO A 159 -12.57 8.29 14.08
N HIS A 160 -12.13 8.31 15.34
CA HIS A 160 -10.70 8.37 15.68
C HIS A 160 -9.94 7.12 15.21
N CYS A 161 -8.87 7.35 14.45
CA CYS A 161 -7.91 6.30 14.14
C CYS A 161 -6.87 6.22 15.27
N LEU A 162 -6.59 5.00 15.73
CA LEU A 162 -5.69 4.76 16.85
C LEU A 162 -4.44 4.06 16.37
N PHE A 163 -3.29 4.58 16.76
CA PHE A 163 -2.00 3.90 16.63
C PHE A 163 -1.57 3.46 18.02
N LEU A 164 -1.48 2.17 18.23
CA LEU A 164 -1.28 1.63 19.56
C LEU A 164 0.17 1.18 19.71
N SER A 165 0.68 1.26 20.94
CA SER A 165 1.78 0.41 21.38
C SER A 165 1.19 -0.49 22.47
N TYR A 166 1.03 -1.78 22.16
CA TYR A 166 0.35 -2.77 22.97
C TYR A 166 1.34 -3.82 23.48
N GLN A 167 1.41 -3.97 24.79
CA GLN A 167 2.19 -5.03 25.43
C GLN A 167 1.23 -6.07 26.02
N PRO A 168 1.14 -7.28 25.42
CA PRO A 168 0.18 -8.29 25.85
C PRO A 168 0.38 -8.74 27.30
N GLU A 169 1.64 -8.81 27.76
CA GLU A 169 2.02 -9.20 29.11
C GLU A 169 3.31 -8.48 29.52
N PRO A 170 3.56 -8.20 30.81
CA PRO A 170 4.80 -7.56 31.25
C PRO A 170 6.05 -8.27 30.72
N GLY A 171 6.90 -7.54 30.00
CA GLY A 171 8.13 -8.08 29.40
C GLY A 171 7.94 -8.74 28.03
N ALA A 172 6.70 -8.90 27.55
CA ALA A 172 6.44 -9.37 26.18
C ALA A 172 6.87 -8.31 25.15
N LYS A 173 7.11 -8.77 23.91
CA LYS A 173 7.40 -7.90 22.77
C LYS A 173 6.27 -6.89 22.58
N MET A 174 6.64 -5.62 22.39
CA MET A 174 5.68 -4.57 22.04
C MET A 174 5.11 -4.84 20.65
N LEU A 175 3.80 -4.70 20.53
CA LEU A 175 3.07 -4.79 19.27
C LEU A 175 2.56 -3.39 18.90
N ASP A 176 2.51 -3.07 17.62
CA ASP A 176 2.01 -1.77 17.15
C ASP A 176 0.76 -1.93 16.25
N PRO A 177 -0.38 -2.40 16.81
CA PRO A 177 -1.61 -2.53 16.07
C PRO A 177 -2.26 -1.16 15.84
N GLU A 178 -3.06 -1.08 14.80
CA GLU A 178 -3.72 0.14 14.37
C GLU A 178 -5.22 -0.12 14.20
N VAL A 179 -6.05 0.83 14.62
CA VAL A 179 -7.51 0.74 14.61
C VAL A 179 -8.08 1.87 13.78
N TYR A 180 -8.93 1.52 12.82
CA TYR A 180 -9.45 2.42 11.79
C TYR A 180 -10.97 2.25 11.67
N PRO A 181 -11.75 3.09 12.37
CA PRO A 181 -13.16 3.26 12.06
C PRO A 181 -13.33 3.74 10.61
N ARG A 182 -14.17 3.06 9.83
CA ARG A 182 -14.45 3.38 8.43
C ARG A 182 -15.76 4.16 8.30
N PRO A 183 -15.91 5.02 7.28
CA PRO A 183 -17.17 5.73 7.00
C PRO A 183 -18.37 4.81 6.76
N THR A 184 -18.12 3.55 6.38
CA THR A 184 -19.12 2.51 6.13
C THR A 184 -19.64 1.86 7.41
N GLY A 185 -19.13 2.25 8.59
CA GLY A 185 -19.57 1.76 9.89
C GLY A 185 -18.78 0.55 10.41
N GLU A 186 -17.96 -0.09 9.58
CA GLU A 186 -17.01 -1.09 10.06
C GLU A 186 -15.76 -0.47 10.71
N VAL A 187 -15.06 -1.25 11.52
CA VAL A 187 -13.75 -0.91 12.07
C VAL A 187 -12.73 -1.92 11.54
N TYR A 188 -11.69 -1.41 10.90
CA TYR A 188 -10.55 -2.19 10.44
C TYR A 188 -9.44 -2.15 11.48
N ILE A 189 -8.95 -3.30 11.90
CA ILE A 189 -7.84 -3.41 12.83
C ILE A 189 -6.74 -4.22 12.14
N CYS A 190 -5.50 -3.74 12.20
CA CYS A 190 -4.37 -4.44 11.59
C CYS A 190 -3.12 -4.40 12.45
N GLY A 191 -2.19 -5.33 12.20
CA GLY A 191 -0.95 -5.46 12.94
C GLY A 191 -0.33 -6.83 12.75
N MET A 192 0.45 -7.25 13.74
CA MET A 192 1.06 -8.59 13.81
C MET A 192 1.84 -8.91 12.54
N SER A 193 2.82 -8.06 12.24
CA SER A 193 3.65 -8.20 11.06
C SER A 193 4.80 -9.19 11.26
N LYS A 194 5.14 -9.90 10.20
CA LYS A 194 6.17 -10.94 10.19
C LYS A 194 6.84 -11.01 8.81
N ASP A 195 8.15 -11.15 8.81
CA ASP A 195 8.92 -11.42 7.60
C ASP A 195 8.62 -12.85 7.12
N GLU A 196 8.08 -12.98 5.93
CA GLU A 196 7.69 -14.24 5.32
C GLU A 196 7.81 -14.10 3.80
N ASP A 197 8.14 -15.19 3.12
CA ASP A 197 8.17 -15.18 1.67
C ASP A 197 6.76 -14.95 1.12
N VAL A 198 6.65 -14.08 0.12
CA VAL A 198 5.39 -13.85 -0.61
C VAL A 198 5.03 -15.14 -1.35
N PRO A 199 3.81 -15.67 -1.28
CA PRO A 199 3.41 -16.86 -2.06
C PRO A 199 3.21 -16.53 -3.55
N ASP A 200 3.22 -17.57 -4.41
CA ASP A 200 2.95 -17.40 -5.85
C ASP A 200 1.51 -16.94 -6.06
N ASP A 201 0.59 -17.67 -5.44
CA ASP A 201 -0.83 -17.42 -5.55
C ASP A 201 -1.29 -16.43 -4.45
N PRO A 202 -1.77 -15.22 -4.81
CA PRO A 202 -2.40 -14.31 -3.86
C PRO A 202 -3.61 -14.90 -3.15
N ALA A 203 -4.30 -15.89 -3.74
CA ALA A 203 -5.44 -16.56 -3.12
C ALA A 203 -5.04 -17.51 -1.99
N ALA A 204 -3.75 -17.88 -1.88
CA ALA A 204 -3.22 -18.70 -0.79
C ALA A 204 -2.86 -17.86 0.46
N ILE A 205 -3.10 -16.54 0.45
CA ILE A 205 -2.78 -15.66 1.56
C ILE A 205 -3.90 -15.71 2.60
N ASP A 206 -3.64 -16.44 3.68
CA ASP A 206 -4.53 -16.53 4.83
C ASP A 206 -3.95 -15.87 6.09
N GLY A 207 -4.84 -15.45 6.97
CA GLY A 207 -4.48 -14.94 8.29
C GLY A 207 -4.05 -16.04 9.24
N GLU A 208 -2.93 -15.83 9.94
CA GLU A 208 -2.46 -16.76 10.98
C GLU A 208 -3.39 -16.71 12.20
N PRO A 209 -3.91 -17.86 12.69
CA PRO A 209 -4.90 -17.90 13.76
C PRO A 209 -4.51 -17.13 15.02
N ASP A 210 -3.26 -17.24 15.46
CA ASP A 210 -2.77 -16.54 16.65
C ASP A 210 -2.73 -15.02 16.46
N SER A 211 -2.35 -14.57 15.27
CA SER A 211 -2.34 -13.15 14.91
C SER A 211 -3.75 -12.58 14.85
N ILE A 212 -4.70 -13.33 14.28
CA ILE A 212 -6.12 -12.96 14.23
C ILE A 212 -6.74 -12.92 15.63
N ALA A 213 -6.47 -13.94 16.47
CA ALA A 213 -6.93 -13.98 17.86
C ALA A 213 -6.39 -12.79 18.67
N MET A 214 -5.12 -12.41 18.45
CA MET A 214 -4.51 -11.24 19.08
C MET A 214 -5.20 -9.93 18.63
N LEU A 215 -5.56 -9.80 17.35
CA LEU A 215 -6.32 -8.64 16.85
C LEU A 215 -7.69 -8.52 17.52
N HIS A 216 -8.42 -9.63 17.68
CA HIS A 216 -9.69 -9.65 18.40
C HIS A 216 -9.54 -9.26 19.87
N LYS A 217 -8.50 -9.79 20.54
CA LYS A 217 -8.17 -9.41 21.92
C LYS A 217 -7.94 -7.90 22.03
N ILE A 218 -7.13 -7.33 21.14
CA ILE A 218 -6.86 -5.89 21.10
C ILE A 218 -8.13 -5.10 20.81
N ALA A 219 -8.95 -5.52 19.84
CA ALA A 219 -10.19 -4.84 19.49
C ALA A 219 -11.14 -4.75 20.70
N GLY A 220 -11.32 -5.84 21.45
CA GLY A 220 -12.12 -5.87 22.66
C GLY A 220 -11.57 -5.05 23.82
N ARG A 221 -10.24 -4.84 23.88
CA ARG A 221 -9.58 -3.93 24.83
C ARG A 221 -9.79 -2.46 24.47
N VAL A 222 -9.74 -2.14 23.17
CA VAL A 222 -9.95 -0.80 22.65
C VAL A 222 -11.40 -0.36 22.85
N SER A 223 -12.37 -1.25 22.62
CA SER A 223 -13.78 -0.93 22.79
C SER A 223 -14.63 -2.18 23.04
N SER A 224 -15.53 -2.10 24.03
CA SER A 224 -16.54 -3.15 24.26
C SER A 224 -17.51 -3.33 23.10
N GLN A 225 -17.61 -2.37 22.17
CA GLN A 225 -18.46 -2.52 20.99
C GLN A 225 -17.85 -3.42 19.91
N LEU A 226 -16.56 -3.77 20.05
CA LEU A 226 -15.81 -4.59 19.09
C LEU A 226 -15.61 -6.04 19.56
N LYS A 227 -16.18 -6.42 20.70
CA LYS A 227 -16.12 -7.79 21.19
C LYS A 227 -17.11 -8.68 20.45
N THR A 228 -16.61 -9.74 19.83
CA THR A 228 -17.43 -10.67 19.04
C THR A 228 -18.35 -11.49 19.95
N GLU A 229 -17.88 -11.87 21.14
CA GLU A 229 -18.66 -12.56 22.17
C GLU A 229 -19.81 -11.71 22.74
N GLU A 230 -19.74 -10.39 22.59
CA GLU A 230 -20.80 -9.45 23.00
C GLU A 230 -21.69 -8.99 21.83
N GLY A 231 -21.50 -9.53 20.63
CA GLY A 231 -22.35 -9.30 19.46
C GLY A 231 -21.77 -8.39 18.36
N ALA A 232 -20.48 -8.09 18.37
CA ALA A 232 -19.82 -7.54 17.18
C ALA A 232 -19.72 -8.60 16.07
N GLU A 233 -19.98 -8.22 14.82
CA GLU A 233 -19.94 -9.14 13.69
C GLU A 233 -18.54 -9.13 13.04
N VAL A 234 -18.03 -10.32 12.73
CA VAL A 234 -16.80 -10.47 11.95
C VAL A 234 -17.14 -10.37 10.46
N VAL A 235 -16.67 -9.28 9.83
CA VAL A 235 -16.86 -9.06 8.39
C VAL A 235 -15.75 -9.74 7.59
N ALA A 236 -14.52 -9.70 8.10
CA ALA A 236 -13.38 -10.36 7.47
C ALA A 236 -12.24 -10.62 8.47
N GLU A 237 -11.49 -11.70 8.25
CA GLU A 237 -10.22 -12.03 8.90
C GLU A 237 -9.24 -12.40 7.80
N GLN A 238 -8.13 -11.68 7.69
CA GLN A 238 -7.29 -11.71 6.49
C GLN A 238 -5.82 -11.43 6.81
N ALA A 239 -4.96 -11.70 5.82
CA ALA A 239 -3.61 -11.18 5.77
C ALA A 239 -3.31 -10.58 4.40
N CYS A 240 -2.24 -9.79 4.34
CA CYS A 240 -1.69 -9.26 3.10
C CYS A 240 -0.18 -9.10 3.25
N TYR A 241 0.50 -8.78 2.15
CA TYR A 241 1.93 -8.46 2.16
C TYR A 241 2.14 -7.00 1.83
N LEU A 242 3.05 -6.37 2.59
CA LEU A 242 3.55 -5.03 2.30
C LEU A 242 4.87 -5.18 1.52
N PRO A 243 5.04 -4.53 0.37
CA PRO A 243 6.29 -4.58 -0.38
C PRO A 243 7.35 -3.70 0.31
N CYS A 244 8.48 -4.30 0.65
CA CYS A 244 9.57 -3.65 1.34
C CYS A 244 10.85 -3.71 0.49
N THR A 245 11.59 -2.62 0.44
CA THR A 245 12.92 -2.54 -0.16
C THR A 245 13.96 -2.53 0.95
N ASN A 246 15.19 -2.95 0.64
CA ASN A 246 16.28 -3.02 1.61
C ASN A 246 16.63 -1.66 2.26
N ASP A 247 16.39 -0.55 1.54
CA ASP A 247 16.63 0.81 2.03
C ASP A 247 15.39 1.50 2.62
N GLY A 248 14.24 0.80 2.65
CA GLY A 248 12.99 1.31 3.19
C GLY A 248 12.32 2.42 2.37
N LEU A 249 12.85 2.74 1.17
CA LEU A 249 12.28 3.74 0.28
C LEU A 249 11.57 3.07 -0.91
N PRO A 250 10.44 3.60 -1.39
CA PRO A 250 9.81 3.08 -2.60
C PRO A 250 10.77 3.20 -3.79
N VAL A 251 10.56 2.35 -4.79
CA VAL A 251 11.27 2.42 -6.07
C VAL A 251 10.30 2.91 -7.13
N ILE A 252 10.57 4.10 -7.65
CA ILE A 252 9.72 4.83 -8.59
C ILE A 252 10.61 5.39 -9.70
N GLY A 253 10.36 5.02 -10.95
CA GLY A 253 11.04 5.60 -12.11
C GLY A 253 11.29 4.60 -13.24
N GLU A 254 12.06 5.02 -14.23
CA GLU A 254 12.42 4.19 -15.39
C GLU A 254 13.43 3.09 -14.99
N MET A 255 13.20 1.88 -15.49
CA MET A 255 14.06 0.71 -15.28
C MET A 255 15.37 0.88 -16.07
N PRO A 256 16.54 0.72 -15.43
CA PRO A 256 17.81 0.83 -16.12
C PRO A 256 17.95 -0.16 -17.27
N GLY A 257 18.38 0.32 -18.43
CA GLY A 257 18.66 -0.52 -19.59
C GLY A 257 17.47 -0.90 -20.47
N VAL A 258 16.23 -0.54 -20.06
CA VAL A 258 15.01 -0.82 -20.85
C VAL A 258 14.18 0.44 -20.96
N LYS A 259 14.29 1.12 -22.11
CA LYS A 259 13.60 2.38 -22.34
C LYS A 259 12.08 2.17 -22.40
N GLY A 260 11.33 3.04 -21.73
CA GLY A 260 9.87 2.95 -21.65
C GLY A 260 9.35 1.90 -20.66
N CYS A 261 10.23 1.21 -19.92
CA CYS A 261 9.83 0.38 -18.79
C CYS A 261 10.02 1.18 -17.50
N TYR A 262 9.00 1.23 -16.66
CA TYR A 262 8.99 1.96 -15.39
C TYR A 262 8.56 1.03 -14.26
N VAL A 263 8.84 1.43 -13.03
CA VAL A 263 8.41 0.71 -11.83
C VAL A 263 7.84 1.66 -10.79
N ALA A 264 6.88 1.19 -10.00
CA ALA A 264 6.37 1.81 -8.78
C ALA A 264 6.05 0.73 -7.76
N THR A 265 6.97 0.47 -6.83
CA THR A 265 6.81 -0.57 -5.80
C THR A 265 7.54 -0.19 -4.51
N GLY A 266 7.49 -1.05 -3.49
CA GLY A 266 8.23 -0.86 -2.24
C GLY A 266 7.63 0.19 -1.30
N HIS A 267 6.36 0.54 -1.47
CA HIS A 267 5.71 1.58 -0.66
C HIS A 267 5.41 1.16 0.79
N SER A 268 5.70 -0.08 1.19
CA SER A 268 5.43 -0.62 2.53
C SER A 268 3.98 -0.35 2.98
N CYS A 269 3.77 0.10 4.22
CA CYS A 269 2.47 0.48 4.76
C CYS A 269 1.92 1.81 4.21
N TRP A 270 2.66 2.54 3.38
CA TRP A 270 2.29 3.87 2.87
C TRP A 270 1.74 3.86 1.44
N GLY A 271 1.43 2.67 0.89
CA GLY A 271 0.99 2.48 -0.50
C GLY A 271 -0.20 3.34 -0.91
N ILE A 272 -1.35 3.24 -0.21
CA ILE A 272 -2.53 4.01 -0.62
C ILE A 272 -2.32 5.52 -0.42
N LEU A 273 -1.55 5.91 0.60
CA LEU A 273 -1.20 7.32 0.83
C LEU A 273 -0.42 7.90 -0.34
N ASN A 274 0.62 7.21 -0.75
CA ASN A 274 1.56 7.71 -1.74
C ASN A 274 1.10 7.43 -3.18
N ALA A 275 0.09 6.59 -3.40
CA ALA A 275 -0.38 6.20 -4.72
C ALA A 275 -0.79 7.38 -5.62
N PRO A 276 -1.56 8.39 -5.17
CA PRO A 276 -1.93 9.53 -6.02
C PRO A 276 -0.72 10.32 -6.51
N ALA A 277 0.20 10.66 -5.59
CA ALA A 277 1.41 11.42 -5.92
C ALA A 277 2.37 10.59 -6.79
N THR A 278 2.52 9.29 -6.51
CA THR A 278 3.33 8.37 -7.32
C THR A 278 2.79 8.26 -8.74
N GLY A 279 1.48 8.09 -8.90
CA GLY A 279 0.83 8.00 -10.21
C GLY A 279 0.97 9.30 -11.01
N ALA A 280 0.76 10.46 -10.37
CA ALA A 280 0.95 11.76 -11.01
C ALA A 280 2.41 11.99 -11.43
N ALA A 281 3.37 11.69 -10.56
CA ALA A 281 4.79 11.85 -10.86
C ALA A 281 5.25 10.90 -11.98
N LEU A 282 4.76 9.66 -12.02
CA LEU A 282 5.03 8.74 -13.13
C LEU A 282 4.40 9.21 -14.43
N ALA A 283 3.18 9.75 -14.41
CA ALA A 283 2.55 10.30 -15.60
C ALA A 283 3.38 11.46 -16.20
N GLU A 284 3.86 12.39 -15.35
CA GLU A 284 4.77 13.45 -15.78
C GLU A 284 6.10 12.87 -16.31
N LEU A 285 6.68 11.89 -15.62
CA LEU A 285 7.92 11.24 -16.08
C LEU A 285 7.75 10.59 -17.47
N ILE A 286 6.63 9.90 -17.70
CA ILE A 286 6.36 9.18 -18.96
C ILE A 286 6.07 10.16 -20.10
N LEU A 287 5.27 11.20 -19.85
CA LEU A 287 4.81 12.15 -20.88
C LEU A 287 5.82 13.27 -21.16
N ASP A 288 6.42 13.83 -20.10
CA ASP A 288 7.30 15.00 -20.19
C ASP A 288 8.78 14.63 -20.11
N GLY A 289 9.12 13.39 -19.74
CA GLY A 289 10.48 12.94 -19.49
C GLY A 289 11.05 13.36 -18.13
N GLN A 290 10.26 14.04 -17.29
CA GLN A 290 10.64 14.45 -15.93
C GLN A 290 9.42 14.68 -15.06
N ALA A 291 9.50 14.32 -13.78
CA ALA A 291 8.49 14.66 -12.79
C ALA A 291 8.75 16.05 -12.20
N LYS A 292 7.70 16.87 -12.10
CA LYS A 292 7.72 18.23 -11.54
C LYS A 292 7.05 18.28 -10.17
N ILE A 293 6.03 17.44 -9.95
CA ILE A 293 5.28 17.41 -8.68
C ILE A 293 6.14 16.94 -7.51
N VAL A 294 7.07 16.00 -7.76
CA VAL A 294 7.97 15.41 -6.77
C VAL A 294 9.31 15.10 -7.44
N ASP A 295 10.41 15.34 -6.73
CA ASP A 295 11.75 14.88 -7.15
C ASP A 295 11.85 13.36 -7.01
N LEU A 296 11.91 12.65 -8.15
CA LEU A 296 12.02 11.19 -8.19
C LEU A 296 13.46 10.67 -8.07
N VAL A 297 14.48 11.53 -8.05
CA VAL A 297 15.90 11.09 -7.97
C VAL A 297 16.16 10.15 -6.79
N PRO A 298 15.69 10.42 -5.55
CA PRO A 298 15.90 9.52 -4.41
C PRO A 298 15.20 8.16 -4.56
N PHE A 299 14.15 8.08 -5.39
CA PHE A 299 13.33 6.90 -5.58
C PHE A 299 13.68 6.12 -6.86
N SER A 300 14.59 6.64 -7.68
CA SER A 300 14.99 6.01 -8.94
C SER A 300 15.52 4.59 -8.72
N PRO A 301 15.16 3.60 -9.57
CA PRO A 301 15.77 2.27 -9.51
C PRO A 301 17.28 2.30 -9.75
N ALA A 302 17.78 3.29 -10.51
CA ALA A 302 19.20 3.45 -10.80
C ALA A 302 20.05 3.64 -9.53
N ARG A 303 19.46 4.00 -8.38
CA ARG A 303 20.19 4.13 -7.11
C ARG A 303 20.78 2.81 -6.61
N PHE A 304 20.24 1.68 -7.04
CA PHE A 304 20.74 0.34 -6.68
C PHE A 304 21.89 -0.12 -7.58
N LEU A 305 22.14 0.56 -8.71
CA LEU A 305 23.29 0.28 -9.54
C LEU A 305 24.56 0.81 -8.87
N LYS A 306 25.44 -0.10 -8.44
CA LYS A 306 26.76 0.27 -7.90
C LYS A 306 27.49 1.17 -8.90
N LYS A 307 27.92 2.36 -8.46
CA LYS A 307 28.93 3.13 -9.20
C LYS A 307 30.16 2.23 -9.35
N LYS A 308 30.49 1.81 -10.58
CA LYS A 308 31.83 1.26 -10.85
C LYS A 308 32.81 2.33 -10.38
N SER A 309 33.58 2.05 -9.33
CA SER A 309 34.65 2.94 -8.93
C SER A 309 35.56 3.10 -10.14
N ARG A 310 35.73 4.35 -10.60
CA ARG A 310 36.81 4.68 -11.53
C ARG A 310 38.10 4.40 -10.76
N ARG A 311 38.62 3.17 -10.84
CA ARG A 311 40.03 2.92 -10.54
C ARG A 311 40.81 3.74 -11.56
N GLY A 312 41.49 4.76 -11.07
CA GLY A 312 42.30 5.65 -11.87
C GLY A 312 43.29 4.87 -12.72
N VAL A 313 43.40 5.30 -13.97
CA VAL A 313 44.57 5.08 -14.82
C VAL A 313 45.60 6.14 -14.47
#